data_AF-A0A356TL91-F1
#
_entry.id   AF-A0A356TL91-F1
#
_cell.length_a   1.000
_cell.length_b   1.000
_cell.length_c   1.000
_cell.angle_alpha   90.00
_cell.angle_beta   90.00
_cell.angle_gamma   90.00
#
_symmetry.space_group_name_H-M   'P 1'
#
loop_
_entity.id
_entity.type
_entity.pdbx_description
1 polymer ?
#
loop_
_entity_poly.entity_id
_entity_poly.type
_entity_poly.pdbx_seq_one_letter_code
_entity_poly.pdbx_strand_id
1 'polypeptide(L)' 'DEGYTAELRIPWSAFDAGQTPAGPPSAGDTWRLALYVLDARPEGQGGVGWSPPMVGDFHVPERFGRLVFTAR' A
#
# COMPACT_ATOMS: atom_id res chain seq x y z
N ASP A 1 -26.16 -2.24 1.74
CA ASP A 1 -24.89 -1.56 1.52
C ASP A 1 -24.56 -1.71 0.05
N GLU A 2 -24.34 -0.61 -0.66
CA GLU A 2 -23.92 -0.61 -2.06
C GLU A 2 -22.39 -0.58 -2.21
N GLY A 3 -21.66 -0.48 -1.10
CA GLY A 3 -20.23 -0.41 -1.04
C GLY A 3 -19.68 0.89 -1.63
N TYR A 4 -18.36 0.92 -1.82
CA TYR A 4 -17.69 1.95 -2.58
C TYR A 4 -16.54 1.35 -3.38
N THR A 5 -16.18 2.01 -4.47
CA THR A 5 -14.96 1.71 -5.23
C THR A 5 -13.98 2.86 -5.05
N ALA A 6 -12.72 2.53 -4.75
CA ALA A 6 -11.62 3.48 -4.76
C ALA A 6 -10.65 3.11 -5.88
N GLU A 7 -10.38 4.06 -6.78
CA GLU A 7 -9.41 3.90 -7.86
C GLU A 7 -8.25 4.86 -7.67
N LEU A 8 -7.02 4.37 -7.86
CA LEU A 8 -5.82 5.18 -7.72
C LEU A 8 -4.91 5.02 -8.95
N ARG A 9 -4.39 6.16 -9.41
CA ARG A 9 -3.27 6.23 -10.35
C ARG A 9 -2.18 7.09 -9.73
N ILE A 10 -1.09 6.46 -9.32
CA ILE A 10 0.06 7.16 -8.72
C ILE A 10 1.06 7.44 -9.85
N PRO A 11 1.30 8.71 -10.23
CA PRO A 11 2.33 9.04 -11.21
C PRO A 11 3.73 8.76 -10.63
N TRP A 12 4.67 8.32 -11.45
CA TRP A 12 6.03 8.01 -10.98
C TRP A 12 6.75 9.22 -10.38
N SER A 13 6.46 10.43 -10.86
CA SER A 13 6.99 11.67 -10.28
C SER A 13 6.57 11.92 -8.83
N ALA A 14 5.55 11.21 -8.32
CA ALA A 14 5.18 11.29 -6.90
C ALA A 14 6.28 10.73 -5.97
N PHE A 15 7.20 9.93 -6.51
CA PHE A 15 8.31 9.36 -5.74
C PHE A 15 9.58 10.22 -5.80
N ASP A 16 9.62 11.31 -6.58
CA ASP A 16 10.83 12.14 -6.76
C ASP A 16 11.27 12.85 -5.47
N ALA A 17 10.32 13.18 -4.58
CA ALA A 17 10.57 13.90 -3.33
C ALA A 17 10.98 13.00 -2.15
N GLY A 18 11.05 11.68 -2.36
CA GLY A 18 11.44 10.73 -1.31
C GLY A 18 12.93 10.83 -0.97
N GLN A 19 13.30 10.38 0.24
CA GLN A 19 14.72 10.17 0.60
C GLN A 19 15.42 9.19 -0.34
N THR A 20 14.65 8.29 -0.95
CA THR A 20 15.08 7.41 -2.04
C THR A 20 14.14 7.63 -3.21
N PRO A 21 14.49 8.54 -4.15
CA PRO A 21 13.69 8.73 -5.36
C PRO A 21 13.54 7.42 -6.14
N ALA A 22 12.36 7.17 -6.70
CA ALA A 22 12.08 5.96 -7.47
C ALA A 22 11.42 6.30 -8.81
N GLY A 23 11.99 5.77 -9.89
CA GLY A 23 11.41 5.85 -11.22
C GLY A 23 10.39 4.73 -11.51
N PRO A 24 9.88 4.64 -12.75
CA PRO A 24 9.09 3.50 -13.20
C PRO A 24 9.87 2.18 -13.00
N PRO A 25 9.25 1.14 -12.41
CA PRO A 25 9.92 -0.15 -12.20
C PRO A 25 10.11 -0.91 -13.52
N SER A 26 11.17 -1.70 -13.57
CA SER A 26 11.44 -2.66 -14.64
C SER A 26 10.70 -3.99 -14.40
N ALA A 27 10.53 -4.80 -15.44
CA ALA A 27 10.00 -6.14 -15.28
C ALA A 27 10.93 -7.00 -14.39
N GLY A 28 10.34 -7.68 -13.42
CA GLY A 28 11.04 -8.45 -12.38
C GLY A 28 11.33 -7.67 -11.10
N ASP A 29 11.25 -6.33 -11.13
CA ASP A 29 11.42 -5.53 -9.92
C ASP A 29 10.35 -5.88 -8.89
N THR A 30 10.73 -5.82 -7.61
CA THR A 30 9.82 -6.13 -6.51
C THR A 30 9.72 -4.95 -5.57
N TRP A 31 8.51 -4.47 -5.34
CA TRP A 31 8.22 -3.45 -4.31
C TRP A 31 7.53 -4.07 -3.11
N ARG A 32 7.60 -3.38 -1.98
CA ARG A 32 6.82 -3.71 -0.78
C ARG A 32 5.60 -2.80 -0.71
N LEU A 33 4.42 -3.39 -0.56
CA LEU A 33 3.15 -2.66 -0.49
C LEU A 33 2.22 -3.30 0.56
N ALA A 34 1.43 -2.48 1.23
CA ALA A 34 0.24 -2.93 1.94
C ALA A 34 -0.96 -2.06 1.55
N LEU A 35 -2.14 -2.68 1.50
CA LEU A 35 -3.42 -2.03 1.25
C LEU A 35 -4.32 -2.32 2.44
N TYR A 36 -4.94 -1.27 2.99
CA TYR A 36 -5.81 -1.36 4.16
C TYR A 36 -7.14 -0.66 3.88
N VAL A 37 -8.22 -1.25 4.38
CA VAL A 37 -9.50 -0.56 4.59
C VAL A 37 -9.63 -0.34 6.08
N LEU A 38 -9.62 0.92 6.50
CA LEU A 38 -9.65 1.33 7.89
C LEU A 38 -11.00 1.95 8.22
N ASP A 39 -11.57 1.53 9.34
CA ASP A 39 -12.80 2.06 9.91
C ASP A 39 -12.45 2.73 11.24
N ALA A 40 -12.33 4.06 11.19
CA ALA A 40 -12.01 4.88 12.34
C ALA A 40 -13.30 5.30 13.07
N ARG A 41 -13.44 4.86 14.32
CA ARG A 41 -14.60 5.12 15.18
C ARG A 41 -14.17 5.80 16.48
N PRO A 42 -15.10 6.44 17.22
CA PRO A 42 -14.79 7.04 18.51
C PRO A 42 -14.14 6.07 19.51
N GLU A 43 -14.54 4.79 19.49
CA GLU A 43 -14.02 3.73 20.35
C GLU A 43 -12.68 3.14 19.89
N GLY A 44 -12.19 3.50 18.71
CA GLY A 44 -10.94 3.00 18.16
C GLY A 44 -10.99 2.75 16.65
N GLN A 45 -9.90 2.24 16.10
CA GLN A 45 -9.77 1.96 14.68
C GLN A 45 -9.74 0.46 14.42
N GLY A 46 -10.70 -0.02 13.62
CA GLY A 46 -10.70 -1.36 13.06
C GLY A 46 -10.24 -1.34 11.61
N GLY A 47 -9.95 -2.51 11.04
CA GLY A 47 -9.66 -2.58 9.61
C GLY A 47 -9.32 -3.97 9.11
N VAL A 48 -9.26 -4.09 7.79
CA VAL A 48 -8.80 -5.27 7.08
C VAL A 48 -7.64 -4.88 6.16
N GLY A 49 -6.74 -5.81 5.90
CA GLY A 49 -5.60 -5.57 5.03
C GLY A 49 -5.26 -6.77 4.17
N TRP A 50 -4.74 -6.51 2.97
CA TRP A 50 -4.21 -7.56 2.09
C TRP A 50 -3.02 -8.29 2.75
N SER A 51 -2.16 -7.53 3.44
CA SER A 51 -1.07 -8.05 4.26
C SER A 51 -1.13 -7.42 5.66
N PRO A 52 -1.89 -8.02 6.61
CA PRO A 52 -2.17 -7.39 7.90
C PRO A 52 -0.91 -7.34 8.79
N PRO A 53 -0.70 -6.25 9.55
CA PRO A 53 0.50 -6.07 10.37
C PRO A 53 0.51 -6.95 11.64
N MET A 54 -0.65 -7.47 12.04
CA MET A 54 -0.86 -8.28 13.27
C MET A 54 -0.47 -7.57 14.57
N VAL A 55 -0.42 -6.23 14.52
CA VAL A 55 -0.22 -5.31 15.64
C VAL A 55 -1.14 -4.10 15.42
N GLY A 56 -1.36 -3.29 16.46
CA GLY A 56 -2.20 -2.08 16.40
C GLY A 56 -1.54 -0.89 15.70
N ASP A 57 -0.78 -1.12 14.64
CA ASP A 57 -0.08 -0.11 13.84
C ASP A 57 0.01 -0.58 12.37
N PHE A 58 -0.14 0.34 11.42
CA PHE A 58 -0.07 0.08 9.98
C PHE A 58 1.32 0.37 9.38
N HIS A 59 2.20 1.06 10.12
CA HIS A 59 3.56 1.39 9.72
C HIS A 59 4.56 0.28 10.09
N VAL A 60 4.31 -0.94 9.57
CA VAL A 60 5.18 -2.10 9.79
C VAL A 60 5.70 -2.62 8.45
N PRO A 61 6.75 -1.99 7.86
CA PRO A 61 7.23 -2.30 6.51
C PRO A 61 7.60 -3.77 6.30
N GLU A 62 8.07 -4.46 7.35
CA GLU A 62 8.44 -5.88 7.33
C GLU A 62 7.24 -6.80 7.08
N ARG A 63 6.02 -6.32 7.36
CA ARG A 63 4.75 -7.02 7.12
C ARG A 63 4.12 -6.68 5.78
N PHE A 64 4.67 -5.74 5.02
CA PHE A 64 4.14 -5.43 3.68
C PHE A 64 4.31 -6.63 2.75
N GLY A 65 3.33 -6.83 1.86
CA GLY A 65 3.40 -7.84 0.81
C GLY A 65 4.45 -7.48 -0.24
N ARG A 66 4.66 -8.40 -1.20
CA ARG A 66 5.58 -8.20 -2.33
C ARG A 66 4.78 -8.03 -3.61
N LEU A 67 5.04 -6.93 -4.31
CA LEU A 67 4.49 -6.63 -5.62
C LEU A 67 5.59 -6.85 -6.66
N VAL A 68 5.45 -7.87 -7.49
CA VAL A 68 6.40 -8.15 -8.59
C VAL A 68 5.86 -7.52 -9.86
N PHE A 69 6.62 -6.60 -10.45
CA PHE A 69 6.25 -5.95 -11.71
C PHE A 69 6.53 -6.91 -12.87
N THR A 70 5.55 -7.11 -13.75
CA THR A 70 5.70 -7.94 -14.94
C THR A 70 5.85 -7.08 -16.18
N ALA A 71 6.34 -7.68 -17.28
CA ALA A 71 6.18 -7.06 -18.60
C ALA A 71 4.69 -6.84 -18.89
N ARG A 72 4.41 -5.79 -19.66
CA ARG A 72 3.06 -5.48 -20.13
C ARG A 72 2.67 -6.37 -21.30
#